data_AF-A0A968Z5H9-F1
#
_entry.id   AF-A0A968Z5H9-F1
#
_cell.length_a   1.000
_cell.length_b   1.000
_cell.length_c   1.000
_cell.angle_alpha   90.00
_cell.angle_beta   90.00
_cell.angle_gamma   90.00
#
_symmetry.space_group_name_H-M   'P 1'
#
loop_
_entity.id
_entity.type
_entity.pdbx_description
1 polymer ?
#
loop_
_entity_poly.entity_id
_entity_poly.type
_entity_poly.pdbx_seq_one_letter_code
_entity_poly.pdbx_strand_id
1 'polypeptide(L)'
;MSNSLVLRQTPENEDLEKKLAELADLETELIQRELNLTTVHAELHSFEREYLQIVGSRYIELERIEAQITEYMAYLESSRDFNPSDDLKKLYREVAKRIHPDLTTDEAEKIRRQQLMVEANQAYEEGNEEQLKAILHDWESSPESIKGEGVAAKLIRVIRKIAQCRDRLKTIEKEIDSLEQTELYQLRNQVFTAKEIGQDLLAEMAQHLDKQIAESQQQLAELKEKLGI
;
A
#
# COMPACT_ATOMS: atom_id res chain seq x y z
N MET A 1 30.91 66.26 -12.30
CA MET A 1 31.01 65.45 -11.08
C MET A 1 29.61 65.34 -10.48
N SER A 2 28.79 64.41 -10.98
CA SER A 2 27.44 64.21 -10.47
C SER A 2 27.41 62.88 -9.73
N ASN A 3 27.12 63.02 -8.43
CA ASN A 3 27.24 62.03 -7.39
C ASN A 3 26.40 60.79 -7.70
N SER A 4 27.07 59.66 -7.89
CA SER A 4 26.43 58.34 -7.94
C SER A 4 25.86 58.04 -6.56
N LEU A 5 24.54 58.22 -6.41
CA LEU A 5 23.77 57.74 -5.27
C LEU A 5 23.84 56.21 -5.27
N VAL A 6 24.88 55.66 -4.62
CA VAL A 6 24.91 54.26 -4.23
C VAL A 6 23.77 54.10 -3.22
N LEU A 7 22.61 53.63 -3.68
CA LEU A 7 21.55 53.11 -2.84
C LEU A 7 22.17 51.99 -1.99
N ARG A 8 22.62 52.30 -0.78
CA ARG A 8 23.02 51.29 0.19
C ARG A 8 21.78 50.45 0.47
N GLN A 9 21.75 49.21 -0.04
CA GLN A 9 20.80 48.21 0.43
C GLN A 9 20.94 48.12 1.94
N THR A 10 19.82 48.10 2.64
CA THR A 10 19.85 47.83 4.09
C THR A 10 20.15 46.34 4.29
N PRO A 11 20.79 45.94 5.41
CA PRO A 11 21.06 44.53 5.70
C PRO A 11 19.82 43.63 5.57
N GLU A 12 18.64 44.15 5.92
CA GLU A 12 17.37 43.42 5.80
C GLU A 12 16.94 43.18 4.35
N ASN A 13 17.31 44.07 3.42
CA ASN A 13 17.06 43.86 1.99
C ASN A 13 18.01 42.82 1.40
N GLU A 14 19.29 42.84 1.78
CA GLU A 14 20.26 41.82 1.37
C GLU A 14 19.86 40.43 1.89
N ASP A 15 19.41 40.34 3.14
CA ASP A 15 18.93 39.09 3.72
C ASP A 15 17.65 38.60 3.04
N LEU A 16 16.73 39.50 2.69
CA LEU A 16 15.53 39.16 1.92
C LEU A 16 15.90 38.61 0.53
N GLU A 17 16.83 39.24 -0.18
CA GLU A 17 17.29 38.76 -1.49
C GLU A 17 17.93 37.38 -1.41
N LYS A 18 18.80 37.14 -0.42
CA LYS A 18 19.38 35.82 -0.17
C LYS A 18 18.32 34.76 0.12
N LYS A 19 17.33 35.10 0.94
CA LYS A 19 16.22 34.17 1.26
C LYS A 19 15.31 33.93 0.06
N LEU A 20 15.09 34.92 -0.79
CA LEU A 20 14.33 34.71 -2.03
C LEU A 20 15.05 33.78 -3.01
N ALA A 21 16.37 33.91 -3.14
CA ALA A 21 17.17 32.98 -3.94
C ALA A 21 17.12 31.55 -3.37
N GLU A 22 17.32 31.41 -2.05
CA GLU A 22 17.20 30.12 -1.35
C GLU A 22 15.82 29.48 -1.54
N LEU A 23 14.75 30.28 -1.47
CA LEU A 23 13.39 29.79 -1.72
C LEU A 23 13.21 29.31 -3.16
N ALA A 24 13.71 30.05 -4.15
CA ALA A 24 13.58 29.67 -5.56
C ALA A 24 14.30 28.35 -5.88
N ASP A 25 15.47 28.12 -5.30
CA ASP A 25 16.21 26.86 -5.44
C ASP A 25 15.43 25.70 -4.81
N LEU A 26 14.89 25.91 -3.59
CA LEU A 26 14.07 24.90 -2.89
C LEU A 26 12.75 24.61 -3.61
N GLU A 27 12.07 25.61 -4.17
CA GLU A 27 10.85 25.43 -4.95
C GLU A 27 11.15 24.61 -6.22
N THR A 28 12.28 24.86 -6.88
CA THR A 28 12.72 24.08 -8.05
C THR A 28 13.01 22.63 -7.68
N GLU A 29 13.74 22.40 -6.58
CA GLU A 29 14.00 21.05 -6.08
C GLU A 29 12.69 20.34 -5.71
N LEU A 30 11.78 21.02 -5.02
CA LEU A 30 10.50 20.47 -4.61
C LEU A 30 9.69 19.99 -5.80
N ILE A 31 9.57 20.80 -6.86
CA ILE A 31 8.87 20.41 -8.10
C ILE A 31 9.50 19.16 -8.70
N GLN A 32 10.84 19.09 -8.76
CA GLN A 32 11.53 17.93 -9.32
C GLN A 32 11.30 16.67 -8.47
N ARG A 33 11.33 16.77 -7.13
CA ARG A 33 11.09 15.63 -6.24
C ARG A 33 9.65 15.16 -6.28
N GLU A 34 8.68 16.07 -6.35
CA GLU A 34 7.25 15.73 -6.52
C GLU A 34 6.98 15.03 -7.85
N LEU A 35 7.61 15.50 -8.93
CA LEU A 35 7.53 14.83 -10.24
C LEU A 35 8.13 13.43 -10.19
N ASN A 36 9.30 13.27 -9.56
CA ASN A 36 9.96 11.97 -9.41
C ASN A 36 9.08 10.99 -8.63
N LEU A 37 8.55 11.41 -7.48
CA LEU A 37 7.65 10.59 -6.66
C LEU A 37 6.41 10.14 -7.46
N THR A 38 5.77 11.07 -8.17
CA THR A 38 4.61 10.78 -9.02
C THR A 38 4.96 9.77 -10.12
N THR A 39 6.14 9.91 -10.72
CA THR A 39 6.63 9.01 -11.76
C THR A 39 6.86 7.61 -11.19
N VAL A 40 7.54 7.49 -10.05
CA VAL A 40 7.78 6.20 -9.38
C VAL A 40 6.47 5.50 -9.04
N HIS A 41 5.47 6.23 -8.52
CA HIS A 41 4.14 5.66 -8.27
C HIS A 41 3.46 5.15 -9.55
N ALA A 42 3.50 5.92 -10.63
CA ALA A 42 2.90 5.51 -11.91
C ALA A 42 3.58 4.27 -12.48
N GLU A 43 4.91 4.20 -12.41
CA GLU A 43 5.71 3.05 -12.83
C GLU A 43 5.40 1.82 -11.99
N LEU A 44 5.32 1.96 -10.67
CA LEU A 44 4.94 0.87 -9.76
C LEU A 44 3.54 0.34 -10.06
N HIS A 45 2.54 1.20 -10.24
CA HIS A 45 1.19 0.77 -10.59
C HIS A 45 1.13 0.11 -11.97
N SER A 46 1.92 0.57 -12.94
CA SER A 46 2.01 -0.10 -14.23
C SER A 46 2.59 -1.50 -14.08
N PHE A 47 3.68 -1.63 -13.32
CA PHE A 47 4.34 -2.90 -13.05
C PHE A 47 3.44 -3.86 -12.27
N GLU A 48 2.73 -3.37 -11.25
CA GLU A 48 1.77 -4.15 -10.46
C GLU A 48 0.71 -4.81 -11.36
N ARG A 49 0.13 -4.05 -12.29
CA ARG A 49 -0.85 -4.59 -13.23
C ARG A 49 -0.27 -5.67 -14.13
N GLU A 50 0.94 -5.44 -14.65
CA GLU A 50 1.65 -6.44 -15.47
C GLU A 50 1.95 -7.71 -14.68
N TYR A 51 2.48 -7.56 -13.46
CA TYR A 51 2.74 -8.66 -12.54
C TYR A 51 1.47 -9.45 -12.20
N LEU A 52 0.36 -8.78 -11.87
CA LEU A 52 -0.89 -9.46 -11.55
C LEU A 52 -1.47 -10.21 -12.74
N GLN A 53 -1.33 -9.65 -13.95
CA GLN A 53 -1.80 -10.30 -15.19
C GLN A 53 -0.96 -11.52 -15.56
N ILE A 54 0.37 -11.46 -15.37
CA ILE A 54 1.28 -12.53 -15.77
C ILE A 54 1.42 -13.58 -14.66
N VAL A 55 1.64 -13.16 -13.42
CA VAL A 55 1.98 -14.04 -12.31
C VAL A 55 0.81 -14.18 -11.33
N GLY A 56 0.14 -13.07 -11.01
CA GLY A 56 -0.92 -13.05 -9.99
C GLY A 56 -2.07 -14.03 -10.25
N SER A 57 -2.58 -14.11 -11.49
CA SER A 57 -3.66 -15.04 -11.83
C SER A 57 -3.26 -16.52 -11.63
N ARG A 58 -1.98 -16.85 -11.81
CA ARG A 58 -1.45 -18.21 -11.64
C ARG A 58 -1.34 -18.59 -10.17
N TYR A 59 -0.92 -17.66 -9.31
CA TYR A 59 -0.95 -17.90 -7.86
C TYR A 59 -2.37 -18.19 -7.37
N ILE A 60 -3.36 -17.40 -7.80
CA ILE A 60 -4.78 -17.62 -7.43
C ILE A 60 -5.25 -19.00 -7.92
N GLU A 61 -4.89 -19.40 -9.14
CA GLU A 61 -5.24 -20.71 -9.65
C GLU A 61 -4.58 -21.84 -8.85
N LEU A 62 -3.29 -21.71 -8.53
CA LEU A 62 -2.55 -22.68 -7.75
C LEU A 62 -3.16 -22.83 -6.34
N GLU A 63 -3.41 -21.72 -5.63
CA GLU A 63 -4.05 -21.72 -4.32
C GLU A 63 -5.42 -22.42 -4.35
N ARG A 64 -6.22 -22.17 -5.40
CA ARG A 64 -7.50 -22.84 -5.59
C ARG A 64 -7.34 -24.35 -5.72
N ILE A 65 -6.35 -24.82 -6.49
CA ILE A 65 -6.10 -26.25 -6.69
C ILE A 65 -5.56 -26.89 -5.41
N GLU A 66 -4.63 -26.24 -4.72
CA GLU A 66 -4.06 -26.70 -3.46
C GLU A 66 -5.12 -26.82 -2.36
N ALA A 67 -6.05 -25.86 -2.29
CA ALA A 67 -7.22 -25.94 -1.41
C ALA A 67 -8.09 -27.17 -1.73
N GLN A 68 -8.35 -27.44 -3.02
CA GLN A 68 -9.09 -28.62 -3.45
C GLN A 68 -8.36 -29.92 -3.09
N ILE A 69 -7.05 -30.01 -3.33
CA ILE A 69 -6.23 -31.17 -2.95
C ILE A 69 -6.34 -31.42 -1.45
N THR A 70 -6.21 -30.37 -0.64
CA THR A 70 -6.31 -30.45 0.83
C THR A 70 -7.68 -30.98 1.27
N GLU A 71 -8.76 -30.49 0.66
CA GLU A 71 -10.13 -30.96 0.93
C GLU A 71 -10.28 -32.46 0.58
N TYR A 72 -9.85 -32.88 -0.61
CA TYR A 72 -9.93 -34.29 -1.03
C TYR A 72 -9.03 -35.22 -0.19
N MET A 73 -7.86 -34.75 0.23
CA MET A 73 -6.99 -35.49 1.14
C MET A 73 -7.64 -35.69 2.50
N ALA A 74 -8.21 -34.63 3.10
CA ALA A 74 -8.94 -34.73 4.36
C ALA A 74 -10.14 -35.68 4.25
N TYR A 75 -10.85 -35.65 3.12
CA TYR A 75 -11.94 -36.59 2.84
C TYR A 75 -11.42 -38.04 2.79
N LEU A 76 -10.33 -38.32 2.06
CA LEU A 76 -9.70 -39.66 2.00
C LEU A 76 -9.24 -40.16 3.37
N GLU A 77 -8.63 -39.30 4.19
CA GLU A 77 -8.20 -39.66 5.55
C GLU A 77 -9.40 -39.99 6.45
N SER A 78 -10.49 -39.22 6.37
CA SER A 78 -11.73 -39.54 7.08
C SER A 78 -12.42 -40.82 6.57
N SER A 79 -12.14 -41.23 5.34
CA SER A 79 -12.68 -42.43 4.69
C SER A 79 -11.89 -43.70 5.01
N ARG A 80 -10.62 -43.58 5.44
CA ARG A 80 -9.71 -44.69 5.77
C ARG A 80 -9.75 -45.04 7.28
N ASP A 81 -10.94 -45.25 7.85
CA ASP A 81 -11.18 -46.23 8.93
C ASP A 81 -12.65 -46.27 9.38
N PHE A 82 -13.60 -46.07 8.45
CA PHE A 82 -15.01 -46.08 8.81
C PHE A 82 -15.79 -47.08 7.97
N ASN A 83 -16.19 -48.17 8.62
CA ASN A 83 -17.17 -49.12 8.07
C ASN A 83 -18.53 -48.92 8.77
N PRO A 84 -19.34 -47.93 8.36
CA PRO A 84 -20.62 -47.65 9.00
C PRO A 84 -21.68 -48.66 8.60
N SER A 85 -22.47 -49.14 9.58
CA SER A 85 -23.67 -49.94 9.30
C SER A 85 -24.72 -49.12 8.53
N ASP A 86 -25.62 -49.80 7.82
CA ASP A 86 -26.65 -49.19 6.98
C ASP A 86 -27.58 -48.21 7.73
N ASP A 87 -27.67 -48.32 9.05
CA ASP A 87 -28.46 -47.40 9.89
C ASP A 87 -27.79 -46.02 10.03
N LEU A 88 -26.46 -45.96 9.98
CA LEU A 88 -25.72 -44.70 10.10
C LEU A 88 -25.76 -43.89 8.79
N LYS A 89 -25.80 -44.56 7.63
CA LYS A 89 -25.97 -43.91 6.32
C LYS A 89 -27.34 -43.23 6.19
N LYS A 90 -28.39 -43.81 6.80
CA LYS A 90 -29.73 -43.20 6.86
C LYS A 90 -29.75 -41.98 7.77
N LEU A 91 -29.14 -42.08 8.95
CA LEU A 91 -29.06 -40.98 9.92
C LEU A 91 -28.23 -39.80 9.35
N TYR A 92 -27.13 -40.08 8.66
CA TYR A 92 -26.29 -39.07 8.01
C TYR A 92 -27.02 -38.31 6.88
N ARG A 93 -27.81 -39.00 6.04
CA ARG A 93 -28.64 -38.33 5.01
C ARG A 93 -29.73 -37.43 5.61
N GLU A 94 -30.24 -37.77 6.79
CA GLU A 94 -31.21 -36.94 7.51
C GLU A 94 -30.59 -35.70 8.16
N VAL A 95 -29.34 -35.82 8.63
CA VAL A 95 -28.54 -34.72 9.19
C VAL A 95 -28.06 -33.78 8.09
N ALA A 96 -27.55 -34.29 6.97
CA ALA A 96 -27.11 -33.47 5.83
C ALA A 96 -28.26 -32.64 5.22
N LYS A 97 -29.51 -33.14 5.25
CA LYS A 97 -30.70 -32.38 4.85
C LYS A 97 -31.07 -31.25 5.82
N ARG A 98 -30.66 -31.32 7.09
CA ARG A 98 -31.00 -30.38 8.16
C ARG A 98 -29.92 -29.34 8.44
N ILE A 99 -28.69 -29.58 7.99
CA ILE A 99 -27.54 -28.68 8.20
C ILE A 99 -27.01 -28.16 6.84
N HIS A 100 -27.79 -28.24 5.76
CA HIS A 100 -27.43 -27.63 4.48
C HIS A 100 -27.46 -26.10 4.62
N PRO A 101 -26.38 -25.37 4.30
CA PRO A 101 -26.24 -23.93 4.54
C PRO A 101 -27.08 -23.02 3.62
N ASP A 102 -28.09 -23.57 2.93
CA ASP A 102 -29.03 -22.78 2.11
C ASP A 102 -30.40 -22.56 2.79
N LEU A 103 -30.55 -22.89 4.08
CA LEU A 103 -31.77 -22.63 4.86
C LEU A 103 -31.50 -22.09 6.27
N THR A 104 -30.56 -21.16 6.44
CA THR A 104 -30.55 -20.28 7.62
C THR A 104 -29.95 -18.90 7.33
N THR A 105 -30.69 -17.90 7.79
CA THR A 105 -30.53 -16.45 7.66
C THR A 105 -30.37 -15.86 9.06
N ASP A 106 -29.25 -16.12 9.74
CA ASP A 106 -29.01 -15.56 11.08
C ASP A 106 -28.09 -14.33 11.03
N GLU A 107 -28.71 -13.16 10.81
CA GLU A 107 -28.03 -11.87 10.83
C GLU A 107 -27.70 -11.37 12.26
N ALA A 108 -28.16 -12.05 13.32
CA ALA A 108 -27.90 -11.61 14.70
C ALA A 108 -26.47 -11.94 15.17
N GLU A 109 -25.88 -13.06 14.70
CA GLU A 109 -24.51 -13.45 15.07
C GLU A 109 -23.43 -12.67 14.29
N LYS A 110 -23.77 -12.18 13.09
CA LYS A 110 -22.91 -11.29 12.26
C LYS A 110 -22.77 -9.91 12.90
N ILE A 111 -23.87 -9.36 13.42
CA ILE A 111 -23.91 -8.03 14.07
C ILE A 111 -23.16 -8.05 15.42
N ARG A 112 -23.28 -9.14 16.19
CA ARG A 112 -22.67 -9.24 17.53
C ARG A 112 -21.13 -9.33 17.50
N ARG A 113 -20.54 -9.88 16.43
CA ARG A 113 -19.08 -9.94 16.23
C ARG A 113 -18.51 -8.69 15.58
N GLN A 114 -19.29 -7.98 14.78
CA GLN A 114 -18.90 -6.68 14.22
C GLN A 114 -18.82 -5.58 15.30
N GLN A 115 -19.67 -5.65 16.34
CA GLN A 115 -19.70 -4.64 17.42
C GLN A 115 -18.52 -4.74 18.40
N LEU A 116 -17.96 -5.93 18.65
CA LEU A 116 -16.79 -6.10 19.53
C LEU A 116 -15.46 -5.66 18.93
N MET A 117 -15.41 -5.39 17.62
CA MET A 117 -14.20 -4.92 16.92
C MET A 117 -14.17 -3.40 16.71
N VAL A 118 -15.30 -2.71 16.91
CA VAL A 118 -15.40 -1.24 16.83
C VAL A 118 -15.04 -0.58 18.18
N GLU A 119 -15.42 -1.19 19.30
CA GLU A 119 -15.20 -0.64 20.64
C GLU A 119 -13.73 -0.73 21.13
N ALA A 120 -12.93 -1.62 20.53
CA ALA A 120 -11.47 -1.71 20.77
C ALA A 120 -10.66 -0.67 19.99
N ASN A 121 -11.16 -0.23 18.82
CA ASN A 121 -10.50 0.77 17.98
C ASN A 121 -10.72 2.21 18.48
N GLN A 122 -11.77 2.44 19.29
CA GLN A 122 -12.16 3.78 19.75
C GLN A 122 -11.40 4.28 20.99
N ALA A 123 -10.76 3.39 21.76
CA ALA A 123 -9.99 3.76 22.97
C ALA A 123 -8.50 4.04 22.71
N TYR A 124 -8.02 3.84 21.48
CA TYR A 124 -6.63 4.09 21.07
C TYR A 124 -6.45 5.46 20.38
N GLU A 125 -7.52 6.05 19.85
CA GLU A 125 -7.51 7.30 19.07
C GLU A 125 -7.48 8.60 19.91
N GLU A 126 -7.61 8.54 21.24
CA GLU A 126 -7.75 9.74 22.09
C GLU A 126 -6.43 10.33 22.63
N GLY A 127 -5.27 9.84 22.19
CA GLY A 127 -3.93 10.32 22.58
C GLY A 127 -3.47 11.62 21.89
N ASN A 128 -4.23 12.71 22.00
CA ASN A 128 -4.12 13.83 21.06
C ASN A 128 -3.13 14.96 21.47
N GLU A 129 -1.83 14.68 21.37
CA GLU A 129 -0.75 15.69 21.39
C GLU A 129 -0.68 16.49 20.06
N GLU A 130 -1.25 15.95 18.99
CA GLU A 130 -1.45 16.62 17.70
C GLU A 130 -2.40 17.82 17.80
N GLN A 131 -3.43 17.76 18.66
CA GLN A 131 -4.37 18.87 18.88
C GLN A 131 -3.70 20.06 19.58
N LEU A 132 -2.75 19.79 20.47
CA LEU A 132 -1.93 20.82 21.12
C LEU A 132 -0.90 21.44 20.16
N LYS A 133 -0.36 20.66 19.21
CA LYS A 133 0.50 21.17 18.12
C LYS A 133 -0.31 21.87 17.02
N ALA A 134 -1.53 21.44 16.76
CA ALA A 134 -2.48 22.06 15.83
C ALA A 134 -2.95 23.43 16.33
N ILE A 135 -3.16 23.61 17.65
CA ILE A 135 -3.49 24.92 18.24
C ILE A 135 -2.32 25.92 18.12
N LEU A 136 -1.06 25.45 18.17
CA LEU A 136 0.12 26.29 17.91
C LEU A 136 0.31 26.57 16.41
N HIS A 137 -0.03 25.61 15.54
CA HIS A 137 0.00 25.73 14.08
C HIS A 137 -1.13 26.64 13.55
N ASP A 138 -2.31 26.64 14.17
CA ASP A 138 -3.46 27.49 13.81
C ASP A 138 -3.24 28.97 14.17
N TRP A 139 -2.40 29.26 15.18
CA TRP A 139 -2.05 30.65 15.50
C TRP A 139 -1.00 31.23 14.54
N GLU A 140 -0.17 30.38 13.92
CA GLU A 140 0.78 30.78 12.89
C GLU A 140 0.17 30.84 11.48
N SER A 141 -1.05 30.32 11.30
CA SER A 141 -1.73 30.15 10.01
C SER A 141 -2.72 31.25 9.61
N SER A 142 -2.72 32.41 10.27
CA SER A 142 -3.41 33.60 9.72
C SER A 142 -2.50 34.38 8.76
N PRO A 143 -2.73 34.36 7.43
CA PRO A 143 -1.88 35.02 6.42
C PRO A 143 -2.07 36.54 6.36
N GLU A 144 -2.91 37.11 7.23
CA GLU A 144 -3.40 38.50 7.17
C GLU A 144 -3.07 39.33 8.41
N SER A 145 -2.46 38.77 9.46
CA SER A 145 -2.23 39.51 10.72
C SER A 145 -1.01 40.43 10.71
N ILE A 146 -0.07 40.25 9.77
CA ILE A 146 0.99 41.24 9.54
C ILE A 146 0.54 42.19 8.44
N LYS A 147 -0.30 43.15 8.82
CA LYS A 147 -0.44 44.40 8.06
C LYS A 147 0.87 45.18 8.19
N GLY A 148 1.78 44.94 7.27
CA GLY A 148 3.04 45.65 7.19
C GLY A 148 3.64 45.55 5.80
N GLU A 149 3.81 46.69 5.13
CA GLU A 149 4.44 46.81 3.80
C GLU A 149 5.98 46.73 3.87
N GLY A 150 6.54 46.50 5.06
CA GLY A 150 7.98 46.53 5.33
C GLY A 150 8.74 45.27 4.90
N VAL A 151 10.03 45.45 4.65
CA VAL A 151 11.01 44.40 4.26
C VAL A 151 11.04 43.25 5.27
N ALA A 152 10.97 43.55 6.57
CA ALA A 152 10.94 42.54 7.64
C ALA A 152 9.72 41.61 7.55
N ALA A 153 8.53 42.13 7.21
CA ALA A 153 7.33 41.33 7.04
C ALA A 153 7.44 40.39 5.82
N LYS A 154 8.06 40.85 4.73
CA LYS A 154 8.36 40.01 3.57
C LYS A 154 9.38 38.92 3.91
N LEU A 155 10.43 39.26 4.66
CA LEU A 155 11.46 38.32 5.09
C LEU A 155 10.87 37.17 5.92
N ILE A 156 9.99 37.47 6.89
CA ILE A 156 9.31 36.45 7.70
C ILE A 156 8.50 35.48 6.83
N ARG A 157 7.77 35.99 5.83
CA ARG A 157 6.99 35.16 4.91
C ARG A 157 7.87 34.21 4.09
N VAL A 158 9.00 34.72 3.58
CA VAL A 158 9.95 33.92 2.80
C VAL A 158 10.59 32.84 3.67
N ILE A 159 11.00 33.15 4.90
CA ILE A 159 11.55 32.17 5.84
C ILE A 159 10.53 31.05 6.13
N ARG A 160 9.25 31.40 6.30
CA ARG A 160 8.20 30.40 6.52
C ARG A 160 7.99 29.49 5.30
N LYS A 161 7.98 30.06 4.09
CA LYS A 161 7.90 29.26 2.85
C LYS A 161 9.10 28.32 2.69
N ILE A 162 10.30 28.78 3.02
CA ILE A 162 11.52 27.95 3.02
C ILE A 162 11.36 26.76 3.98
N ALA A 163 10.87 27.01 5.20
CA ALA A 163 10.62 25.94 6.18
C ALA A 163 9.60 24.92 5.64
N GLN A 164 8.49 25.39 5.05
CA GLN A 164 7.48 24.53 4.44
C GLN A 164 8.06 23.68 3.29
N CYS A 165 8.86 24.28 2.40
CA CYS A 165 9.49 23.54 1.29
C CYS A 165 10.44 22.45 1.82
N ARG A 166 11.24 22.77 2.84
CA ARG A 166 12.15 21.80 3.49
C ARG A 166 11.40 20.65 4.14
N ASP A 167 10.32 20.94 4.86
CA ASP A 167 9.52 19.90 5.52
C ASP A 167 8.83 18.99 4.50
N ARG A 168 8.36 19.54 3.38
CA ARG A 168 7.79 18.74 2.29
C ARG A 168 8.85 17.90 1.60
N LEU A 169 10.02 18.45 1.28
CA LEU A 169 11.14 17.69 0.71
C LEU A 169 11.54 16.51 1.59
N LYS A 170 11.68 16.73 2.90
CA LYS A 170 11.97 15.66 3.87
C LYS A 170 10.87 14.59 3.92
N THR A 171 9.62 15.00 3.78
CA THR A 171 8.49 14.07 3.73
C THR A 171 8.52 13.24 2.46
N ILE A 172 8.78 13.85 1.29
CA ILE A 172 8.90 13.15 0.00
C ILE A 172 10.06 12.16 0.04
N GLU A 173 11.21 12.52 0.62
CA GLU A 173 12.34 11.61 0.75
C GLU A 173 11.96 10.37 1.56
N LYS A 174 11.25 10.53 2.67
CA LYS A 174 10.73 9.38 3.44
C LYS A 174 9.70 8.56 2.66
N GLU A 175 8.83 9.20 1.88
CA GLU A 175 7.85 8.52 1.04
C GLU A 175 8.58 7.65 -0.01
N ILE A 176 9.60 8.20 -0.69
CA ILE A 176 10.44 7.46 -1.63
C ILE A 176 11.16 6.32 -0.93
N ASP A 177 11.88 6.58 0.16
CA ASP A 177 12.60 5.55 0.92
C ASP A 177 11.67 4.40 1.34
N SER A 178 10.45 4.74 1.78
CA SER A 178 9.45 3.74 2.17
C SER A 178 8.98 2.91 0.98
N LEU A 179 8.77 3.53 -0.20
CA LEU A 179 8.45 2.82 -1.43
C LEU A 179 9.58 1.86 -1.85
N GLU A 180 10.84 2.28 -1.70
CA GLU A 180 11.99 1.46 -2.08
C GLU A 180 12.14 0.19 -1.24
N GLN A 181 11.63 0.21 0.00
CA GLN A 181 11.61 -0.97 0.86
C GLN A 181 10.46 -1.94 0.56
N THR A 182 9.51 -1.58 -0.30
CA THR A 182 8.40 -2.47 -0.63
C THR A 182 8.86 -3.62 -1.53
N GLU A 183 8.29 -4.80 -1.32
CA GLU A 183 8.59 -5.99 -2.12
C GLU A 183 8.28 -5.76 -3.61
N LEU A 184 7.20 -5.04 -3.91
CA LEU A 184 6.81 -4.71 -5.28
C LEU A 184 7.87 -3.85 -5.99
N TYR A 185 8.44 -2.86 -5.29
CA TYR A 185 9.51 -2.03 -5.86
C TYR A 185 10.80 -2.83 -6.07
N GLN A 186 11.18 -3.66 -5.09
CA GLN A 186 12.35 -4.53 -5.22
C GLN A 186 12.19 -5.51 -6.38
N LEU A 187 11.01 -6.13 -6.52
CA LEU A 187 10.71 -7.03 -7.63
C LEU A 187 10.74 -6.30 -8.98
N ARG A 188 10.15 -5.09 -9.07
CA ARG A 188 10.22 -4.25 -10.27
C ARG A 188 11.67 -4.02 -10.69
N ASN A 189 12.54 -3.67 -9.74
CA ASN A 189 13.96 -3.42 -10.01
C ASN A 189 14.69 -4.69 -10.46
N GLN A 190 14.38 -5.85 -9.87
CA GLN A 190 14.91 -7.14 -10.32
C GLN A 190 14.46 -7.47 -11.75
N VAL A 191 13.18 -7.29 -12.08
CA VAL A 191 12.66 -7.50 -13.44
C VAL A 191 13.32 -6.55 -14.43
N PHE A 192 13.47 -5.27 -14.07
CA PHE A 192 14.14 -4.29 -14.92
C PHE A 192 15.60 -4.67 -15.19
N THR A 193 16.34 -5.02 -14.13
CA THR A 193 17.75 -5.45 -14.24
C THR A 193 17.90 -6.72 -15.07
N ALA A 194 17.01 -7.70 -14.88
CA ALA A 194 16.97 -8.92 -15.69
C ALA A 194 16.73 -8.59 -17.18
N LYS A 195 15.84 -7.64 -17.46
CA LYS A 195 15.53 -7.19 -18.81
C LYS A 195 16.73 -6.53 -19.50
N GLU A 196 17.56 -5.78 -18.77
CA GLU A 196 18.79 -5.17 -19.31
C GLU A 196 19.80 -6.22 -19.79
N ILE A 197 19.83 -7.40 -19.16
CA ILE A 197 20.65 -8.54 -19.60
C ILE A 197 19.89 -9.50 -20.54
N GLY A 198 18.71 -9.10 -21.02
CA GLY A 198 17.92 -9.84 -22.00
C GLY A 198 17.09 -10.99 -21.42
N GLN A 199 16.91 -11.05 -20.09
CA GLN A 199 16.10 -12.03 -19.39
C GLN A 199 14.69 -11.49 -19.11
N ASP A 200 13.68 -12.37 -19.17
CA ASP A 200 12.29 -12.03 -18.86
C ASP A 200 11.86 -12.76 -17.57
N LEU A 201 12.14 -12.13 -16.44
CA LEU A 201 11.90 -12.72 -15.12
C LEU A 201 10.41 -13.00 -14.87
N LEU A 202 9.49 -12.15 -15.35
CA LEU A 202 8.05 -12.40 -15.19
C LEU A 202 7.60 -13.62 -16.00
N ALA A 203 8.12 -13.79 -17.21
CA ALA A 203 7.85 -14.98 -18.03
C ALA A 203 8.43 -16.26 -17.39
N GLU A 204 9.63 -16.19 -16.81
CA GLU A 204 10.23 -17.32 -16.09
C GLU A 204 9.40 -17.72 -14.86
N MET A 205 8.97 -16.75 -14.05
CA MET A 205 8.07 -16.99 -12.91
C MET A 205 6.74 -17.61 -13.37
N ALA A 206 6.15 -17.09 -14.45
CA ALA A 206 4.92 -17.63 -15.02
C ALA A 206 5.09 -19.09 -15.47
N GLN A 207 6.18 -19.43 -16.16
CA GLN A 207 6.47 -20.80 -16.59
C GLN A 207 6.65 -21.75 -15.41
N HIS A 208 7.31 -21.30 -14.34
CA HIS A 208 7.48 -22.08 -13.12
C HIS A 208 6.12 -22.37 -12.46
N LEU A 209 5.26 -21.36 -12.34
CA LEU A 209 3.92 -21.54 -11.80
C LEU A 209 3.04 -22.41 -12.69
N ASP A 210 3.11 -22.27 -14.01
CA ASP A 210 2.37 -23.13 -14.95
C ASP A 210 2.75 -24.60 -14.76
N LYS A 211 4.02 -24.89 -14.47
CA LYS A 211 4.48 -26.23 -14.15
C LYS A 211 3.91 -26.73 -12.82
N GLN A 212 3.94 -25.91 -11.76
CA GLN A 212 3.35 -26.27 -10.46
C GLN A 212 1.84 -26.50 -10.55
N ILE A 213 1.13 -25.65 -11.29
CA ILE A 213 -0.29 -25.81 -11.56
C ILE A 213 -0.56 -27.15 -12.25
N ALA A 214 0.22 -27.50 -13.28
CA ALA A 214 0.07 -28.77 -13.98
C ALA A 214 0.31 -29.99 -13.05
N GLU A 215 1.36 -29.93 -12.22
CA GLU A 215 1.67 -30.97 -11.23
C GLU A 215 0.53 -31.13 -10.19
N SER A 216 0.04 -30.01 -9.64
CA SER A 216 -1.07 -29.99 -8.70
C SER A 216 -2.39 -30.47 -9.33
N GLN A 217 -2.67 -30.09 -10.58
CA GLN A 217 -3.84 -30.58 -11.32
C GLN A 217 -3.78 -32.10 -11.52
N GLN A 218 -2.60 -32.64 -11.84
CA GLN A 218 -2.40 -34.08 -11.96
C GLN A 218 -2.65 -34.79 -10.62
N GLN A 219 -2.07 -34.28 -9.52
CA GLN A 219 -2.30 -34.83 -8.18
C GLN A 219 -3.79 -34.81 -7.80
N LEU A 220 -4.49 -33.70 -8.09
CA LEU A 220 -5.92 -33.58 -7.86
C LEU A 220 -6.72 -34.61 -8.67
N ALA A 221 -6.35 -34.84 -9.93
CA ALA A 221 -7.00 -35.84 -10.79
C ALA A 221 -6.80 -37.27 -10.24
N GLU A 222 -5.58 -37.62 -9.81
CA GLU A 222 -5.28 -38.91 -9.19
C GLU A 222 -6.05 -39.13 -7.88
N LEU A 223 -6.24 -38.07 -7.07
CA LEU A 223 -7.05 -38.13 -5.85
C LEU A 223 -8.53 -38.36 -6.15
N LYS A 224 -9.07 -37.68 -7.17
CA LYS A 224 -10.45 -37.87 -7.64
C LYS A 224 -10.69 -39.28 -8.17
N GLU A 225 -9.74 -39.81 -8.97
CA GLU A 225 -9.81 -41.18 -9.47
C GLU A 225 -9.82 -42.20 -8.33
N LYS A 226 -8.95 -42.03 -7.31
CA LYS A 226 -8.95 -42.88 -6.10
C LYS A 226 -10.27 -42.84 -5.33
N LEU A 227 -11.01 -41.74 -5.42
CA LEU A 227 -12.32 -41.56 -4.82
C LEU A 227 -13.49 -42.00 -5.72
N GLY A 228 -13.21 -42.33 -6.98
CA GLY A 228 -14.22 -42.76 -7.95
C GLY A 228 -15.18 -41.65 -8.39
N ILE A 229 -14.72 -40.39 -8.39
CA ILE A 229 -15.48 -39.20 -8.81
C ILE A 229 -14.85 -38.57 -10.04
#